data_AF-A0A838J9G6-F1
#
_entry.id   AF-A0A838J9G6-F1
#
_cell.length_a   1.000
_cell.length_b   1.000
_cell.length_c   1.000
_cell.angle_alpha   90.00
_cell.angle_beta   90.00
_cell.angle_gamma   90.00
#
_symmetry.space_group_name_H-M   'P 1'
#
loop_
_entity.id
_entity.type
_entity.pdbx_description
1 polymer ?
#
loop_
_entity_poly.entity_id
_entity_poly.type
_entity_poly.pdbx_seq_one_letter_code
_entity_poly.pdbx_strand_id
1 'polypeptide(L)'
;MSVQVEKDDYILTGKIDLLRRTNDGIEILDFKTRPRPDAGSSHLALFKQQLYLYAYAMPKKTGQLPQRLFLYWTAESKKEDALMEVPYTERQVEEVNAHLDEVATNIGQRNFTIDVLPEAGVCRVCDIRLLCKREGLYK
;
A
#
# COMPACT_ATOMS: atom_id res chain seq x y z
N MET A 1 -3.02 8.58 -12.17
CA MET A 1 -3.42 9.93 -11.72
C MET A 1 -2.63 10.31 -10.48
N SER A 2 -2.06 11.52 -10.41
CA SER A 2 -1.43 12.01 -9.18
C SER A 2 -2.47 12.48 -8.16
N VAL A 3 -2.25 12.15 -6.90
CA VAL A 3 -3.04 12.58 -5.73
C VAL A 3 -2.14 13.29 -4.73
N GLN A 4 -2.72 14.26 -4.03
CA GLN A 4 -2.10 14.98 -2.93
C GLN A 4 -3.16 15.18 -1.84
N VAL A 5 -2.79 14.88 -0.60
CA VAL A 5 -3.60 15.16 0.59
C VAL A 5 -2.74 15.96 1.54
N GLU A 6 -3.21 17.15 1.89
CA GLU A 6 -2.60 17.99 2.92
C GLU A 6 -3.08 17.50 4.29
N LYS A 7 -2.13 17.27 5.19
CA LYS A 7 -2.32 16.95 6.60
C LYS A 7 -1.67 18.07 7.42
N ASP A 8 -1.94 18.08 8.72
CA ASP A 8 -1.45 19.14 9.60
C ASP A 8 0.09 19.21 9.62
N ASP A 9 0.76 18.06 9.73
CA ASP A 9 2.22 17.99 9.90
C ASP A 9 2.99 17.48 8.68
N TYR A 10 2.29 17.03 7.62
CA TYR A 10 2.92 16.46 6.43
C TYR A 10 2.03 16.54 5.18
N ILE A 11 2.61 16.27 4.01
CA ILE A 11 1.86 16.18 2.75
C ILE A 11 2.00 14.74 2.23
N LEU A 12 0.86 14.07 2.04
CA LEU A 12 0.81 12.78 1.37
C LEU A 12 0.70 12.99 -0.13
N THR A 13 1.69 12.54 -0.89
CA THR A 13 1.64 12.51 -2.36
C THR A 13 1.68 11.09 -2.87
N GLY A 14 0.97 10.80 -3.95
CA GLY A 14 0.97 9.47 -4.56
C GLY A 14 0.55 9.48 -6.03
N LYS A 15 0.78 8.35 -6.70
CA LYS A 15 0.35 8.13 -8.08
C LYS A 15 -0.45 6.84 -8.15
N ILE A 16 -1.72 6.98 -8.50
CA ILE A 16 -2.60 5.84 -8.80
C ILE A 16 -2.28 5.38 -10.22
N ASP A 17 -2.04 4.08 -10.39
CA ASP A 17 -1.73 3.48 -11.70
C ASP A 17 -2.88 3.69 -12.70
N LEU A 18 -4.07 3.17 -12.38
CA LEU A 18 -5.24 3.28 -13.23
C LEU A 18 -6.51 3.58 -12.41
N LEU A 19 -7.22 4.61 -12.86
CA LEU A 19 -8.60 4.88 -12.47
C LEU A 19 -9.49 4.61 -13.66
N ARG A 20 -10.43 3.68 -13.51
CA ARG A 20 -11.37 3.30 -14.55
C ARG A 20 -12.77 3.75 -14.15
N ARG A 21 -13.41 4.56 -14.99
CA ARG A 21 -14.84 4.89 -14.82
C ARG A 21 -15.68 3.83 -15.51
N THR A 22 -16.63 3.25 -14.79
CA THR A 22 -17.63 2.31 -15.28
C THR A 22 -19.03 2.91 -15.11
N ASN A 23 -20.06 2.18 -15.54
CA ASN A 23 -21.44 2.57 -15.28
C ASN A 23 -21.77 2.55 -13.77
N ASP A 24 -21.07 1.71 -13.00
CA ASP A 24 -21.33 1.50 -11.57
C ASP A 24 -20.50 2.43 -10.67
N GLY A 25 -19.51 3.15 -11.21
CA GLY A 25 -18.71 4.11 -10.46
C GLY A 25 -17.25 4.16 -10.89
N ILE A 26 -16.36 4.52 -9.95
CA ILE A 26 -14.91 4.57 -10.18
C ILE A 26 -14.27 3.30 -9.63
N GLU A 27 -13.44 2.64 -10.42
CA GLU A 27 -12.64 1.51 -9.97
C GLU A 27 -11.16 1.90 -9.94
N ILE A 28 -10.45 1.45 -8.91
CA ILE A 28 -9.01 1.64 -8.76
C ILE A 28 -8.31 0.34 -9.10
N LEU A 29 -7.32 0.40 -9.98
CA LEU A 29 -6.47 -0.74 -10.31
C LEU A 29 -5.00 -0.38 -10.05
N ASP A 30 -4.28 -1.32 -9.44
CA ASP A 30 -2.83 -1.25 -9.23
C ASP A 30 -2.17 -2.50 -9.82
N PHE A 31 -1.13 -2.30 -10.63
CA PHE A 31 -0.49 -3.39 -11.39
C PHE A 31 0.70 -3.97 -10.64
N LYS A 32 0.76 -5.29 -10.57
CA LYS A 32 1.86 -6.03 -9.95
C LYS A 32 2.52 -6.95 -10.98
N THR A 33 3.83 -6.82 -11.12
CA THR A 33 4.64 -7.57 -12.11
C THR A 33 5.01 -8.99 -11.69
N ARG A 34 4.59 -9.40 -10.50
CA ARG A 34 4.90 -10.70 -9.90
C ARG A 34 3.67 -11.61 -9.87
N PRO A 35 3.84 -12.94 -9.74
CA PRO A 35 2.73 -13.84 -9.47
C PRO A 35 2.00 -13.44 -8.20
N ARG A 36 0.71 -13.74 -8.14
CA ARG A 36 -0.14 -13.50 -6.98
C ARG A 36 0.43 -14.25 -5.77
N PRO A 37 0.75 -13.57 -4.66
CA PRO A 37 1.17 -14.23 -3.43
C PRO A 37 0.02 -15.02 -2.80
N ASP A 38 0.36 -15.99 -1.94
CA ASP A 38 -0.62 -16.69 -1.12
C ASP A 38 -1.44 -15.74 -0.25
N ALA A 39 -2.67 -16.14 0.08
CA ALA A 39 -3.64 -15.29 0.80
C ALA A 39 -3.12 -14.77 2.15
N GLY A 40 -2.26 -15.53 2.83
CA GLY A 40 -1.65 -15.16 4.12
C GLY A 40 -0.33 -14.39 4.00
N SER A 41 0.13 -14.07 2.78
CA SER A 41 1.40 -13.38 2.59
C SER A 41 1.35 -11.93 3.09
N SER A 42 2.37 -11.53 3.86
CA SER A 42 2.58 -10.13 4.26
C SER A 42 2.68 -9.19 3.06
N HIS A 43 3.22 -9.65 1.92
CA HIS A 43 3.25 -8.87 0.68
C HIS A 43 1.85 -8.52 0.17
N LEU A 44 0.91 -9.48 0.24
CA LEU A 44 -0.46 -9.25 -0.20
C LEU A 44 -1.15 -8.22 0.71
N ALA A 45 -0.89 -8.25 2.01
CA ALA A 45 -1.39 -7.25 2.94
C ALA A 45 -0.87 -5.84 2.59
N LEU A 46 0.42 -5.69 2.29
CA LEU A 46 1.00 -4.40 1.85
C LEU A 46 0.37 -3.88 0.56
N PHE A 47 0.12 -4.76 -0.42
CA PHE A 47 -0.54 -4.35 -1.67
C PHE A 47 -1.99 -3.93 -1.47
N LYS A 48 -2.72 -4.55 -0.53
CA LYS A 48 -4.06 -4.09 -0.14
C LYS A 48 -4.03 -2.74 0.55
N GLN A 49 -3.09 -2.51 1.48
CA GLN A 49 -2.92 -1.21 2.14
C GLN A 49 -2.70 -0.08 1.13
N GLN A 50 -1.92 -0.33 0.07
CA GLN A 50 -1.74 0.65 -1.01
C GLN A 50 -3.06 1.03 -1.69
N LEU A 51 -3.92 0.06 -1.99
CA LEU A 51 -5.25 0.33 -2.57
C LEU A 51 -6.15 1.10 -1.58
N TYR A 52 -6.07 0.81 -0.28
CA TYR A 52 -6.81 1.55 0.74
C TYR A 52 -6.32 3.01 0.85
N LEU A 53 -5.01 3.25 0.73
CA LEU A 53 -4.46 4.61 0.68
C LEU A 53 -4.95 5.37 -0.56
N TYR A 54 -5.06 4.70 -1.71
CA TYR A 54 -5.68 5.31 -2.89
C TYR A 54 -7.16 5.60 -2.67
N ALA A 55 -7.89 4.68 -2.03
CA ALA A 55 -9.29 4.89 -1.68
C ALA A 55 -9.49 6.06 -0.71
N TYR A 56 -8.53 6.30 0.19
CA TYR A 56 -8.49 7.47 1.06
C TYR A 56 -8.21 8.78 0.29
N ALA A 57 -7.19 8.79 -0.57
CA ALA A 57 -6.67 10.00 -1.20
C ALA A 57 -7.47 10.45 -2.42
N MET A 58 -7.98 9.51 -3.22
CA MET A 58 -8.66 9.78 -4.49
C MET A 58 -9.90 10.69 -4.32
N PRO A 59 -10.80 10.46 -3.34
CA PRO A 59 -12.00 11.29 -3.15
C PRO A 59 -11.70 12.75 -2.85
N LYS A 60 -10.54 13.07 -2.24
CA LYS A 60 -10.12 14.45 -1.96
C LYS A 60 -9.91 15.26 -3.24
N LYS A 61 -9.60 14.59 -4.35
CA LYS A 61 -9.40 15.21 -5.67
C LYS A 61 -10.63 15.09 -6.57
N THR A 62 -11.39 13.99 -6.48
CA THR A 62 -12.47 13.68 -7.41
C THR A 62 -13.87 13.98 -6.85
N GLY A 63 -14.02 14.09 -5.53
CA GLY A 63 -15.31 14.17 -4.85
C GLY A 63 -16.11 12.86 -4.85
N GLN A 64 -15.53 11.73 -5.29
CA GLN A 64 -16.22 10.45 -5.45
C GLN A 64 -15.46 9.32 -4.75
N LEU A 65 -16.18 8.46 -4.01
CA LEU A 65 -15.62 7.22 -3.46
C LEU A 65 -15.42 6.18 -4.56
N PRO A 66 -14.41 5.29 -4.45
CA PRO A 66 -14.26 4.20 -5.40
C PRO A 66 -15.34 3.14 -5.17
N GLN A 67 -15.90 2.60 -6.24
CA GLN A 67 -16.83 1.48 -6.18
C GLN A 67 -16.12 0.16 -5.90
N ARG A 68 -14.95 -0.08 -6.53
CA ARG A 68 -14.19 -1.34 -6.40
C ARG A 68 -12.69 -1.08 -6.47
N LEU A 69 -11.93 -1.95 -5.82
CA LEU A 69 -10.46 -1.93 -5.82
C LEU A 69 -9.95 -3.25 -6.39
N PHE A 70 -8.94 -3.18 -7.26
CA PHE A 70 -8.34 -4.36 -7.86
C PHE A 70 -6.81 -4.33 -7.84
N LEU A 71 -6.23 -5.50 -7.65
CA LEU A 71 -4.86 -5.79 -8.02
C LEU A 71 -4.87 -6.54 -9.36
N TYR A 72 -4.00 -6.13 -10.28
CA TYR A 72 -3.79 -6.83 -11.55
C TYR A 72 -2.40 -7.47 -11.57
N TRP A 73 -2.35 -8.79 -11.55
CA TRP A 73 -1.13 -9.60 -11.54
C TRP A 73 -0.70 -9.93 -12.98
N THR A 74 0.26 -9.18 -13.52
CA THR A 74 0.64 -9.32 -14.95
C THR A 74 1.42 -10.59 -15.26
N ALA A 75 1.92 -11.29 -14.23
CA ALA A 75 2.67 -12.53 -14.36
C ALA A 75 1.81 -13.79 -14.23
N GLU A 76 0.49 -13.65 -14.01
CA GLU A 76 -0.42 -14.80 -14.01
C GLU A 76 -0.56 -15.36 -15.43
N SER A 77 -0.48 -16.68 -15.54
CA SER A 77 -0.53 -17.38 -16.83
C SER A 77 -1.90 -17.33 -17.48
N LYS A 78 -2.97 -17.28 -16.67
CA LYS A 78 -4.34 -17.16 -17.13
C LYS A 78 -4.90 -15.79 -16.80
N LYS A 79 -5.57 -15.19 -17.79
CA LYS A 79 -6.20 -13.86 -17.64
C LYS A 79 -7.27 -13.82 -16.54
N GLU A 80 -7.97 -14.94 -16.33
CA GLU A 80 -9.00 -15.07 -15.28
C GLU A 80 -8.43 -14.98 -13.86
N ASP A 81 -7.18 -15.39 -13.66
CA ASP A 81 -6.48 -15.34 -12.36
C ASP A 81 -5.78 -13.98 -12.13
N ALA A 82 -5.56 -13.21 -13.20
CA ALA A 82 -4.80 -11.97 -13.17
C ALA A 82 -5.53 -10.83 -12.43
N LEU A 83 -6.86 -10.79 -12.44
CA LEU A 83 -7.63 -9.74 -11.79
C LEU A 83 -8.12 -10.20 -10.42
N MET A 84 -7.64 -9.58 -9.36
CA MET A 84 -8.07 -9.84 -7.99
C MET A 84 -8.81 -8.64 -7.44
N GLU A 85 -10.08 -8.82 -7.07
CA GLU A 85 -10.81 -7.82 -6.30
C GLU A 85 -10.34 -7.79 -4.84
N VAL A 86 -10.16 -6.57 -4.32
CA VAL A 86 -9.82 -6.32 -2.93
C VAL A 86 -11.05 -5.72 -2.25
N PRO A 87 -11.75 -6.49 -1.39
CA PRO A 87 -12.85 -5.94 -0.62
C PRO A 87 -12.31 -4.88 0.33
N TYR A 88 -13.06 -3.81 0.51
CA TYR A 88 -12.70 -2.76 1.44
C TYR A 88 -13.93 -2.19 2.15
N THR A 89 -13.69 -1.62 3.32
CA THR A 89 -14.66 -0.93 4.16
C THR A 89 -14.11 0.44 4.54
N GLU A 90 -14.98 1.37 4.92
CA GLU A 90 -14.55 2.68 5.43
C GLU A 90 -13.57 2.53 6.60
N ARG A 91 -13.83 1.58 7.51
CA ARG A 91 -12.93 1.24 8.61
C ARG A 91 -11.51 0.91 8.16
N GLN A 92 -11.33 0.11 7.10
CA GLN A 92 -9.98 -0.24 6.62
C GLN A 92 -9.26 0.95 5.99
N VAL A 93 -10.01 1.87 5.40
CA VAL A 93 -9.49 3.13 4.85
C VAL A 93 -9.06 4.08 5.98
N GLU A 94 -9.83 4.14 7.06
CA GLU A 94 -9.49 4.89 8.26
C GLU A 94 -8.26 4.30 8.98
N GLU A 95 -8.21 2.97 9.15
CA GLU A 95 -7.09 2.26 9.77
C GLU A 95 -5.78 2.49 9.00
N VAL A 96 -5.80 2.40 7.67
CA VAL A 96 -4.58 2.64 6.88
C VAL A 96 -4.14 4.12 6.96
N ASN A 97 -5.11 5.05 7.03
CA ASN A 97 -4.79 6.46 7.20
C ASN A 97 -4.15 6.73 8.56
N ALA A 98 -4.71 6.17 9.64
CA ALA A 98 -4.16 6.32 10.99
C ALA A 98 -2.75 5.72 11.09
N HIS A 99 -2.53 4.55 10.46
CA HIS A 99 -1.19 3.96 10.38
C HIS A 99 -0.20 4.85 9.63
N LEU A 100 -0.63 5.52 8.55
CA LEU A 100 0.20 6.47 7.84
C LEU A 100 0.54 7.70 8.70
N ASP A 101 -0.42 8.22 9.47
CA ASP A 101 -0.21 9.33 10.40
C ASP A 101 0.85 8.97 11.47
N GLU A 102 0.81 7.73 11.98
CA GLU A 102 1.83 7.18 12.91
C GLU A 102 3.22 7.09 12.25
N VAL A 103 3.30 6.55 11.03
CA VAL A 103 4.55 6.45 10.28
C VAL A 103 5.16 7.83 10.02
N ALA A 104 4.35 8.80 9.60
CA ALA A 104 4.80 10.17 9.37
C ALA A 104 5.32 10.82 10.66
N THR A 105 4.62 10.61 11.78
CA THR A 105 5.04 11.09 13.10
C THR A 105 6.40 10.53 13.50
N ASN A 106 6.60 9.21 13.38
CA ASN A 106 7.86 8.55 13.69
C ASN A 106 9.01 9.09 12.81
N ILE A 107 8.78 9.26 11.51
CA ILE A 107 9.77 9.84 10.59
C ILE A 107 10.13 11.28 11.01
N GLY A 108 9.13 12.11 11.31
CA GLY A 108 9.32 13.50 11.75
C GLY A 108 10.14 13.62 13.04
N GLN A 109 9.95 12.68 13.97
CA GLN A 109 10.69 12.59 15.23
C GLN A 109 12.04 11.87 15.09
N ARG A 110 12.40 11.39 13.89
CA ARG A 110 13.57 10.53 13.62
C ARG A 110 13.58 9.25 14.47
N ASN A 111 12.40 8.77 14.84
CA ASN A 111 12.25 7.49 15.54
C ASN A 111 12.32 6.35 14.52
N PHE A 112 13.53 5.82 14.33
CA PHE A 112 13.80 4.68 13.45
C PHE A 112 14.14 3.40 14.23
N THR A 113 13.71 3.34 15.49
CA THR A 113 13.96 2.20 16.38
C THR A 113 13.29 0.95 15.81
N ILE A 114 14.03 -0.17 15.81
CA ILE A 114 13.51 -1.47 15.40
C ILE A 114 13.33 -2.31 16.67
N ASP A 115 12.13 -2.26 17.25
CA ASP A 115 11.79 -3.04 18.45
C ASP A 115 11.57 -4.52 18.12
N VAL A 116 10.96 -4.79 16.97
CA VAL A 116 10.70 -6.14 16.47
C VAL A 116 11.34 -6.29 15.11
N LEU A 117 12.27 -7.24 15.00
CA LEU A 117 12.91 -7.55 13.73
C LEU A 117 11.88 -8.11 12.74
N PRO A 118 11.93 -7.67 11.47
CA PRO A 118 11.17 -8.31 10.41
C PRO A 118 11.52 -9.79 10.29
N GLU A 119 10.63 -10.56 9.66
CA GLU A 119 10.90 -11.95 9.31
C GLU A 119 12.24 -12.09 8.57
N ALA A 120 12.98 -13.17 8.85
CA ALA A 120 14.31 -13.38 8.28
C ALA A 120 14.34 -13.29 6.74
N GLY A 121 13.25 -13.70 6.09
CA GLY A 121 13.08 -13.57 4.64
C GLY A 121 13.12 -12.13 4.16
N VAL A 122 12.49 -11.20 4.89
CA VAL A 122 12.49 -9.76 4.62
C VAL A 122 13.87 -9.17 4.82
N CYS A 123 14.51 -9.44 5.98
CA CYS A 123 15.86 -8.93 6.27
C CYS A 123 16.91 -9.39 5.25
N ARG A 124 16.77 -10.62 4.72
CA ARG A 124 17.70 -11.19 3.73
C ARG A 124 17.70 -10.40 2.41
N VAL A 125 16.54 -9.88 1.99
CA VAL A 125 16.38 -9.13 0.72
C VAL A 125 16.32 -7.62 0.93
N CYS A 126 16.51 -7.14 2.16
CA CYS A 126 16.45 -5.73 2.51
C CYS A 126 17.70 -4.98 2.04
N ASP A 127 17.52 -3.90 1.28
CA ASP A 127 18.61 -3.07 0.74
C ASP A 127 19.47 -2.42 1.84
N ILE A 128 18.86 -2.09 2.97
CA ILE A 128 19.55 -1.45 4.10
C ILE A 128 20.09 -2.45 5.13
N ARG A 129 20.08 -3.77 4.85
CA ARG A 129 20.53 -4.79 5.81
C ARG A 129 21.96 -4.55 6.33
N LEU A 130 22.85 -4.00 5.52
CA LEU A 130 24.24 -3.71 5.90
C LEU A 130 24.32 -2.62 6.98
N LEU A 131 23.41 -1.64 6.92
CA LEU A 131 23.24 -0.66 7.98
C LEU A 131 22.80 -1.37 9.26
N CYS A 132 21.75 -2.20 9.21
CA CYS A 132 21.28 -2.96 10.37
C CYS A 132 22.37 -3.88 10.96
N LYS A 133 23.26 -4.47 10.14
CA LYS A 133 24.42 -5.24 10.62
C LYS A 133 25.40 -4.37 11.38
N ARG A 134 25.73 -3.18 10.84
CA ARG A 134 26.64 -2.23 11.48
C ARG A 134 26.11 -1.74 12.83
N GLU A 135 24.80 -1.52 12.91
CA GLU A 135 24.11 -1.11 14.15
C GLU A 135 23.82 -2.30 15.10
N GLY A 136 24.26 -3.52 14.76
CA GLY A 136 24.11 -4.70 15.63
C GLY A 136 22.70 -5.29 15.69
N LEU A 137 21.77 -4.82 14.86
CA LEU A 137 20.37 -5.26 14.82
C LEU A 137 20.17 -6.57 14.04
N TYR A 138 21.05 -6.87 13.08
CA TYR A 138 20.96 -8.04 12.22
C TYR A 138 22.30 -8.79 12.19
N LYS A 139 22.28 -10.12 12.33
CA LYS A 139 23.48 -10.97 12.29
C LYS A 139 23.67 -11.58 10.91
#